data_AF-A0A843GB86-F1
#
_entry.id   AF-A0A843GB86-F1
#
_cell.length_a   1.000
_cell.length_b   1.000
_cell.length_c   1.000
_cell.angle_alpha   90.00
_cell.angle_beta   90.00
_cell.angle_gamma   90.00
#
_symmetry.space_group_name_H-M   'P 1'
#
loop_
_entity.id
_entity.type
_entity.pdbx_description
1 polymer ?
#
loop_
_entity_poly.entity_id
_entity_poly.type
_entity_poly.pdbx_seq_one_letter_code
_entity_poly.pdbx_strand_id
1 'polypeptide(L)' 'FSPQSKNVFRFKDTGFGIESEMLVDAAEAGLKIVEVPITVRYDLDGSTKDPITHGVGVLFNITKDKVLRTFKK' A
#
# COMPACT_ATOMS: atom_id res chain seq x y z
N PHE A 1 -10.15 -3.38 12.33
CA PHE A 1 -9.36 -2.15 12.54
C PHE A 1 -9.67 -1.55 13.91
N SER A 2 -8.65 -1.09 14.64
CA SER A 2 -8.89 -0.24 15.81
C SER A 2 -9.64 1.02 15.35
N PRO A 3 -10.76 1.42 15.98
CA PRO A 3 -11.44 2.66 15.64
C PRO A 3 -10.52 3.88 15.70
N GLN A 4 -9.50 3.83 16.56
CA GLN A 4 -8.53 4.90 16.78
C GLN A 4 -7.57 5.10 15.60
N SER A 5 -7.33 4.07 14.79
CA SER A 5 -6.39 4.15 13.66
C SER A 5 -7.03 4.60 12.36
N LYS A 6 -8.37 4.74 12.30
CA LYS A 6 -9.09 5.06 11.05
C LYS A 6 -8.70 6.42 10.47
N ASN A 7 -8.42 7.40 11.34
CA ASN A 7 -8.11 8.77 10.92
C ASN A 7 -6.65 8.94 10.48
N VAL A 8 -5.82 7.90 10.58
CA VAL A 8 -4.40 7.94 10.18
C VAL A 8 -4.24 7.78 8.67
N PHE A 9 -5.10 6.97 8.05
CA PHE A 9 -5.00 6.61 6.64
C PHE A 9 -5.89 7.51 5.79
N ARG A 10 -5.39 8.04 4.67
CA ARG A 10 -6.20 8.91 3.79
C ARG A 10 -6.86 8.22 2.60
N PHE A 11 -6.55 6.95 2.35
CA PHE A 11 -7.22 6.07 1.38
C PHE A 11 -7.46 6.73 0.02
N LYS A 12 -6.41 7.30 -0.60
CA LYS A 12 -6.52 8.03 -1.86
C LYS A 12 -6.33 7.14 -3.09
N ASP A 13 -5.47 6.13 -3.01
CA ASP A 13 -5.30 5.17 -4.10
C ASP A 13 -6.53 4.23 -4.18
N THR A 14 -7.10 4.11 -5.36
CA THR A 14 -8.25 3.22 -5.64
C THR A 14 -7.83 1.91 -6.32
N GLY A 15 -6.53 1.78 -6.63
CA GLY A 15 -5.93 0.60 -7.20
C GLY A 15 -4.96 -0.09 -6.24
N PHE A 16 -4.04 -0.87 -6.81
CA PHE A 16 -3.12 -1.73 -6.05
C PHE A 16 -2.04 -0.98 -5.25
N GLY A 17 -1.93 0.34 -5.35
CA GLY A 17 -1.01 1.12 -4.53
C GLY A 17 -1.54 1.45 -3.13
N ILE A 18 -2.82 1.13 -2.84
CA ILE A 18 -3.46 1.43 -1.55
C ILE A 18 -2.73 0.82 -0.35
N GLU A 19 -2.20 -0.40 -0.49
CA GLU A 19 -1.46 -1.07 0.58
C GLU A 19 -0.15 -0.34 0.87
N SER A 20 0.52 0.16 -0.17
CA SER A 20 1.74 0.96 -0.02
C SER A 20 1.44 2.32 0.60
N GLU A 21 0.35 2.99 0.20
CA GLU A 21 -0.10 4.24 0.84
C GLU A 21 -0.34 4.04 2.33
N MET A 22 -1.03 2.95 2.71
CA MET A 22 -1.31 2.64 4.11
C MET A 22 -0.03 2.42 4.93
N LEU A 23 0.97 1.73 4.37
CA LEU A 23 2.26 1.55 5.05
C LEU A 23 2.98 2.88 5.30
N VAL A 24 2.97 3.79 4.30
CA VAL A 24 3.59 5.11 4.46
C VAL A 24 2.82 5.96 5.48
N ASP A 25 1.48 5.94 5.45
CA ASP A 25 0.65 6.68 6.41
C ASP A 25 0.84 6.20 7.85
N ALA A 26 0.92 4.87 8.04
CA ALA A 26 1.23 4.29 9.35
C ALA A 26 2.62 4.72 9.86
N ALA A 27 3.62 4.72 8.98
CA ALA A 27 4.98 5.13 9.32
C ALA A 27 5.05 6.63 9.66
N GLU A 28 4.39 7.51 8.89
CA GLU A 28 4.32 8.95 9.15
C GLU A 28 3.60 9.27 10.47
N ALA A 29 2.61 8.47 10.86
CA ALA A 29 1.91 8.59 12.14
C ALA A 29 2.64 7.95 13.33
N GLY A 30 3.85 7.41 13.12
CA GLY A 30 4.65 6.77 14.18
C GLY A 30 4.04 5.46 14.72
N LEU A 31 3.17 4.80 13.94
CA LEU A 31 2.61 3.51 14.32
C LEU A 31 3.69 2.43 14.25
N LYS A 32 3.69 1.52 15.22
CA LYS A 32 4.56 0.34 15.18
C LYS A 32 4.07 -0.63 14.10
N ILE A 33 4.92 -0.86 13.10
CA ILE A 33 4.68 -1.87 12.05
C ILE A 33 5.36 -3.17 12.48
N VAL A 34 4.63 -4.28 12.43
CA VAL A 34 5.13 -5.62 12.75
C VAL A 34 4.72 -6.59 11.65
N GLU A 35 5.64 -7.47 11.26
CA GLU A 35 5.34 -8.58 10.37
C GLU A 35 4.83 -9.77 11.18
N VAL A 36 3.81 -10.44 10.67
CA VAL A 36 3.26 -11.67 11.26
C VAL A 36 3.23 -12.76 10.19
N PRO A 37 3.59 -14.02 10.53
CA PRO A 37 3.51 -15.12 9.57
C PRO A 37 2.08 -15.30 9.06
N ILE A 38 1.93 -15.48 7.74
CA ILE A 38 0.66 -15.81 7.09
C ILE A 38 0.80 -17.09 6.29
N THR A 39 -0.34 -17.76 6.05
CA THR A 39 -0.43 -18.87 5.09
C THR A 39 -1.36 -18.43 3.97
N VAL A 40 -0.94 -18.68 2.72
CA VAL A 40 -1.70 -18.30 1.53
C VAL A 40 -2.13 -19.56 0.79
N ARG A 41 -3.37 -19.56 0.30
CA ARG A 41 -3.94 -20.63 -0.51
C ARG A 41 -3.74 -20.28 -1.99
N TYR A 42 -2.84 -21.02 -2.65
CA TYR A 42 -2.53 -20.89 -4.07
C TYR A 42 -3.24 -21.94 -4.94
N ASP A 43 -4.07 -22.77 -4.33
CA ASP A 43 -4.92 -23.77 -4.98
C ASP A 43 -6.17 -23.16 -5.64
N LEU A 44 -6.23 -21.82 -5.75
CA LEU A 44 -7.28 -21.05 -6.41
C LEU A 44 -6.71 -20.38 -7.65
N ASP A 45 -7.58 -20.06 -8.63
CA ASP A 45 -7.18 -19.34 -9.85
C ASP A 45 -6.36 -18.08 -9.50
N GLY A 46 -5.17 -17.97 -10.11
CA GLY A 46 -4.18 -16.93 -9.81
C GLY A 46 -4.52 -15.55 -10.37
N SER A 47 -3.62 -14.58 -10.12
CA SER A 47 -3.74 -13.18 -10.52
C SER A 47 -4.19 -13.00 -11.98
N THR A 48 -5.21 -12.17 -12.19
CA THR A 48 -5.80 -11.85 -13.50
C THR A 48 -4.94 -10.91 -14.35
N LYS A 49 -3.81 -10.41 -13.84
CA LYS A 49 -2.94 -9.44 -14.52
C LYS A 49 -1.53 -9.96 -14.78
N ASP A 50 -0.99 -9.59 -15.94
CA ASP A 50 0.41 -9.80 -16.31
C ASP A 50 1.35 -9.19 -15.23
N PRO A 51 2.25 -9.99 -14.64
CA PRO A 51 3.02 -9.58 -13.46
C PRO A 51 3.99 -8.43 -13.73
N ILE A 52 4.48 -8.30 -14.97
CA ILE A 52 5.45 -7.25 -15.34
C ILE A 52 4.75 -5.90 -15.44
N THR A 53 3.72 -5.81 -16.29
CA THR A 53 2.95 -4.56 -16.46
C THR A 53 2.29 -4.14 -15.15
N HIS A 54 1.81 -5.10 -14.36
CA HIS A 54 1.23 -4.82 -13.06
C HIS A 54 2.27 -4.26 -12.07
N GLY A 55 3.42 -4.92 -11.91
CA GLY A 55 4.47 -4.51 -10.98
C GLY A 55 5.04 -3.12 -11.30
N VAL A 56 5.27 -2.82 -12.58
CA VAL A 56 5.75 -1.50 -13.02
C VAL A 56 4.72 -0.41 -12.72
N GLY A 57 3.42 -0.68 -12.90
CA GLY A 57 2.36 0.26 -12.56
C GLY A 57 2.32 0.60 -11.07
N VAL A 58 2.47 -0.39 -10.20
CA VAL A 58 2.54 -0.18 -8.74
C VAL A 58 3.76 0.67 -8.37
N LEU A 59 4.94 0.35 -8.91
CA LEU A 59 6.17 1.11 -8.63
C LEU A 59 6.05 2.58 -9.05
N PHE A 60 5.43 2.84 -10.20
CA PHE A 60 5.18 4.21 -10.67
C PHE A 60 4.28 4.98 -9.71
N ASN A 61 3.19 4.37 -9.22
CA ASN A 61 2.29 4.99 -8.26
C ASN A 61 3.00 5.36 -6.95
N ILE A 62 3.81 4.46 -6.40
CA ILE A 62 4.59 4.70 -5.17
C ILE A 62 5.56 5.86 -5.38
N THR A 63 6.28 5.86 -6.51
CA THR A 63 7.28 6.90 -6.82
C THR A 63 6.60 8.26 -6.98
N LYS A 64 5.47 8.31 -7.70
CA LYS A 64 4.67 9.53 -7.88
C LYS A 64 4.16 10.07 -6.54
N ASP A 65 3.64 9.20 -5.67
CA ASP A 65 3.17 9.60 -4.33
C ASP A 65 4.32 10.18 -3.50
N LYS A 66 5.48 9.51 -3.46
CA LYS A 66 6.68 10.00 -2.76
C LYS A 66 7.15 11.36 -3.28
N VAL A 67 7.17 11.55 -4.60
CA VAL A 67 7.56 12.82 -5.23
C VAL A 67 6.57 13.92 -4.87
N LEU A 68 5.27 13.68 -5.03
CA LEU A 68 4.23 14.66 -4.66
C LEU A 68 4.30 15.05 -3.18
N ARG A 69 4.58 14.10 -2.29
CA ARG A 69 4.77 14.38 -0.85
C ARG A 69 6.01 15.22 -0.57
N THR A 70 7.10 14.99 -1.31
CA THR A 70 8.36 15.73 -1.15
C THR A 70 8.20 17.20 -1.56
N PHE A 71 7.44 17.47 -2.63
CA PHE A 71 7.20 18.83 -3.12
C PHE A 71 6.08 19.59 -2.39
N LYS A 72 5.20 18.89 -1.66
CA LYS A 72 4.10 19.49 -0.90
C LYS A 72 4.45 19.75 0.57
N LYS A 73 5.67 19.43 0.99
CA LYS A 73 6.22 19.71 2.32
C LYS A 73 6.98 21.03 2.29
#